data_AF-A0A2W4ZHH6-F1
#
_entry.id   AF-A0A2W4ZHH6-F1
#
_cell.length_a   1.000
_cell.length_b   1.000
_cell.length_c   1.000
_cell.angle_alpha   90.00
_cell.angle_beta   90.00
_cell.angle_gamma   90.00
#
_symmetry.space_group_name_H-M   'P 1'
#
loop_
_entity.id
_entity.type
_entity.pdbx_description
1 polymer ?
#
loop_
_entity_poly.entity_id
_entity_poly.type
_entity_poly.pdbx_seq_one_letter_code
_entity_poly.pdbx_strand_id
1 'polypeptide(L)'
;MRLDSYLQSLHSLTSDTLRVHASRLVAYFTETTLAIASGEVTEYGWDYDNRLSSVVTKDSGGAISKAVEYTYDVYDRRIAKAVDSDGNGPAAATEERYVYDGEHIALVFDGEGNQVNRYLRGPQIDQVLAEETASGEVRWALADHQGSVRDVVDSQGNVLNHLTYDSYGQVTSETNPESDFRFGYTGRERDEETGLDYYRARYFNPAVGTFVSEDPLGFAAGDANVYRYVGNSPTNHVDPNGLMPERSGEVIGNTAKGIEADRRLPQRYDLEPQRGATGVHPAFALSINT
;
A
#
# COMPACT_ATOMS: atom_id res chain seq x y z
N MET A 1 3.03 -4.24 74.26
CA MET A 1 4.33 -3.86 73.68
C MET A 1 4.30 -4.30 72.22
N ARG A 2 4.16 -3.32 71.31
CA ARG A 2 4.43 -3.33 69.84
C ARG A 2 3.80 -4.44 68.98
N LEU A 3 2.75 -4.17 68.20
CA LEU A 3 2.69 -3.40 66.93
C LEU A 3 3.46 -4.06 65.77
N ASP A 4 2.67 -4.45 64.76
CA ASP A 4 2.82 -4.13 63.34
C ASP A 4 4.14 -4.48 62.64
N SER A 5 4.09 -5.52 61.79
CA SER A 5 4.68 -5.51 60.42
C SER A 5 4.75 -6.91 59.81
N TYR A 6 3.60 -7.55 59.55
CA TYR A 6 3.55 -8.59 58.50
C TYR A 6 2.18 -8.72 57.83
N LEU A 7 1.36 -7.66 57.91
CA LEU A 7 0.08 -7.52 57.23
C LEU A 7 -0.02 -6.17 56.50
N GLN A 8 1.03 -5.77 55.79
CA GLN A 8 1.01 -4.68 54.80
C GLN A 8 2.00 -4.98 53.66
N SER A 9 1.60 -5.79 52.68
CA SER A 9 2.13 -5.62 51.30
C SER A 9 1.27 -6.26 50.18
N LEU A 10 -0.01 -6.57 50.41
CA LEU A 10 -0.88 -7.12 49.36
C LEU A 10 -2.30 -6.51 49.37
N HIS A 11 -2.40 -5.21 49.63
CA HIS A 11 -3.65 -4.44 49.44
C HIS A 11 -3.37 -3.03 48.91
N SER A 12 -2.91 -2.97 47.66
CA SER A 12 -3.24 -1.96 46.64
C SER A 12 -2.50 -2.44 45.40
N LEU A 13 -3.14 -3.13 44.46
CA LEU A 13 -3.77 -2.47 43.32
C LEU A 13 -5.04 -3.27 42.99
N THR A 14 -6.16 -2.85 43.56
CA THR A 14 -7.47 -3.18 42.97
C THR A 14 -7.74 -2.13 41.90
N SER A 15 -8.26 -2.62 40.77
CA SER A 15 -8.94 -1.84 39.76
C SER A 15 -8.07 -0.87 38.97
N ASP A 16 -7.42 -1.37 37.92
CA ASP A 16 -7.43 -0.61 36.67
C ASP A 16 -7.79 -1.50 35.49
N THR A 17 -9.08 -1.38 35.15
CA THR A 17 -9.68 -1.56 33.82
C THR A 17 -9.10 -2.65 32.89
N LEU A 18 -9.57 -3.88 33.09
CA LEU A 18 -9.80 -4.82 31.97
C LEU A 18 -10.87 -4.22 31.03
N ARG A 19 -10.48 -3.23 30.21
CA ARG A 19 -11.17 -2.98 28.93
C ARG A 19 -10.66 -4.04 27.97
N VAL A 20 -11.31 -5.20 27.99
CA VAL A 20 -11.27 -6.12 26.84
C VAL A 20 -12.05 -5.41 25.73
N HIS A 21 -11.37 -4.56 24.97
CA HIS A 21 -11.78 -4.34 23.61
C HIS A 21 -11.71 -5.71 22.94
N ALA A 22 -12.81 -6.14 22.34
CA ALA A 22 -12.87 -7.36 21.57
C ALA A 22 -11.87 -7.23 20.40
N SER A 23 -10.62 -7.62 20.64
CA SER A 23 -9.64 -7.80 19.59
C SER A 23 -10.09 -9.03 18.81
N ARG A 24 -10.80 -8.78 17.71
CA ARG A 24 -10.90 -9.73 16.61
C ARG A 24 -9.46 -10.15 16.32
N LEU A 25 -9.14 -11.43 16.54
CA LEU A 25 -7.88 -12.02 16.10
C LEU A 25 -7.91 -12.03 14.57
N VAL A 26 -7.60 -10.88 13.97
CA VAL A 26 -7.22 -10.78 12.57
C VAL A 26 -5.75 -11.18 12.56
N ALA A 27 -5.43 -12.27 11.87
CA ALA A 27 -4.05 -12.64 11.65
C ALA A 27 -3.43 -11.57 10.74
N TYR A 28 -2.79 -10.57 11.33
CA TYR A 28 -1.95 -9.64 10.59
C TYR A 28 -0.63 -10.35 10.32
N PHE A 29 -0.27 -10.51 9.04
CA PHE A 29 1.10 -10.83 8.69
C PHE A 29 1.94 -9.56 8.86
N THR A 30 3.14 -9.68 9.41
CA THR A 30 4.05 -8.54 9.61
C THR A 30 5.38 -8.85 8.95
N GLU A 31 5.82 -7.98 8.03
CA GLU A 31 7.18 -7.99 7.50
C GLU A 31 8.00 -6.89 8.18
N THR A 32 9.31 -7.09 8.33
CA THR A 32 10.19 -6.15 9.04
C THR A 32 11.45 -5.89 8.26
N THR A 33 11.79 -4.61 8.09
CA THR A 33 13.08 -4.18 7.55
C THR A 33 13.88 -3.43 8.60
N LEU A 34 15.20 -3.61 8.61
CA LEU A 34 16.12 -2.92 9.51
C LEU A 34 17.08 -2.06 8.69
N ALA A 35 17.08 -0.76 8.93
CA ALA A 35 18.10 0.15 8.43
C ALA A 35 19.38 -0.02 9.25
N ILE A 36 20.33 -0.82 8.76
CA ILE A 36 21.54 -1.22 9.49
C ILE A 36 22.36 -0.01 9.98
N ALA A 37 22.36 1.09 9.22
CA ALA A 37 23.13 2.28 9.56
C ALA A 37 22.56 3.09 10.73
N SER A 38 21.23 3.17 10.85
CA SER A 38 20.54 3.95 11.90
C SER A 38 20.02 3.08 13.05
N GLY A 39 19.84 1.78 12.83
CA GLY A 39 19.11 0.90 13.74
C GLY A 39 17.59 1.09 13.69
N GLU A 40 17.08 1.91 12.76
CA GLU A 40 15.65 2.12 12.56
C GLU A 40 15.00 0.85 11.99
N VAL A 41 13.82 0.52 12.50
CA VAL A 41 13.04 -0.65 12.09
C VAL A 41 11.73 -0.20 11.47
N THR A 42 11.39 -0.73 10.30
CA THR A 42 10.08 -0.52 9.67
C THR A 42 9.32 -1.84 9.66
N GLU A 43 8.10 -1.83 10.17
CA GLU A 43 7.19 -2.97 10.20
C GLU A 43 6.00 -2.71 9.27
N TYR A 44 5.74 -3.64 8.35
CA TYR A 44 4.63 -3.61 7.42
C TYR A 44 3.55 -4.57 7.89
N GLY A 45 2.36 -4.06 8.22
CA GLY A 45 1.21 -4.85 8.62
C GLY A 45 0.25 -5.07 7.45
N TRP A 46 -0.16 -6.32 7.25
CA TRP A 46 -1.02 -6.74 6.15
C TRP A 46 -2.37 -7.25 6.66
N ASP A 47 -3.46 -6.88 5.98
CA ASP A 47 -4.78 -7.42 6.28
C ASP A 47 -4.98 -8.84 5.72
N TYR A 48 -6.17 -9.42 5.96
CA TYR A 48 -6.47 -10.80 5.56
C TYR A 48 -6.58 -11.01 4.04
N ASP A 49 -6.68 -9.92 3.27
CA ASP A 49 -6.72 -9.91 1.79
C ASP A 49 -5.33 -9.54 1.21
N ASN A 50 -4.27 -9.57 2.03
CA ASN A 50 -2.89 -9.26 1.66
C ASN A 50 -2.68 -7.81 1.17
N ARG A 51 -3.47 -6.88 1.70
CA ARG A 51 -3.30 -5.44 1.44
C ARG A 51 -2.53 -4.80 2.59
N LEU A 52 -1.63 -3.87 2.26
CA LEU A 52 -0.84 -3.15 3.27
C LEU A 52 -1.79 -2.29 4.11
N SER A 53 -2.04 -2.68 5.36
CA SER A 53 -2.96 -1.98 6.25
C SER A 53 -2.24 -1.02 7.20
N SER A 54 -0.95 -1.25 7.49
CA SER A 54 -0.17 -0.35 8.32
C SER A 54 1.33 -0.37 8.02
N VAL A 55 2.00 0.75 8.30
CA VAL A 55 3.46 0.86 8.32
C VAL A 55 3.87 1.54 9.61
N VAL A 56 4.71 0.90 10.40
CA VAL A 56 5.19 1.42 11.68
C VAL A 56 6.70 1.54 11.63
N THR A 57 7.21 2.75 11.84
CA THR A 57 8.65 3.00 11.98
C THR A 57 9.00 3.14 13.45
N LYS A 58 10.04 2.44 13.87
CA LYS A 58 10.58 2.46 15.23
C LYS A 58 12.02 2.94 15.21
N ASP A 59 12.36 3.79 16.16
CA ASP A 59 13.74 4.20 16.38
C ASP A 59 14.62 3.02 16.87
N SER A 60 15.92 3.27 17.01
CA SER A 60 16.87 2.26 17.50
C SER A 60 16.58 1.76 18.93
N GLY A 61 15.76 2.48 19.70
CA GLY A 61 15.30 2.11 21.03
C GLY A 61 14.00 1.29 21.03
N GLY A 62 13.39 1.10 19.86
CA GLY A 62 12.12 0.37 19.70
C GLY A 62 10.88 1.22 19.95
N ALA A 63 11.01 2.53 20.18
CA ALA A 63 9.86 3.42 20.30
C ALA A 63 9.30 3.73 18.90
N ILE A 64 7.97 3.74 18.77
CA ILE A 64 7.32 4.11 17.51
C ILE A 64 7.57 5.60 17.28
N SER A 65 8.26 5.92 16.18
CA SER A 65 8.55 7.27 15.74
C SER A 65 7.58 7.77 14.66
N LYS A 66 6.91 6.83 13.97
CA LYS A 66 5.88 7.12 12.96
C LYS A 66 4.97 5.92 12.77
N ALA A 67 3.68 6.15 12.56
CA ALA A 67 2.75 5.11 12.12
C ALA A 67 1.85 5.63 10.99
N VAL A 68 1.56 4.76 10.02
CA VAL A 68 0.63 5.03 8.93
C VAL A 68 -0.37 3.88 8.87
N GLU A 69 -1.65 4.20 8.75
CA GLU A 69 -2.74 3.23 8.60
C GLU A 69 -3.50 3.49 7.29
N TYR A 70 -3.91 2.41 6.63
CA TYR A 70 -4.64 2.46 5.37
C TYR A 70 -5.98 1.73 5.50
N THR A 71 -7.04 2.35 4.98
CA THR A 71 -8.38 1.73 4.90
C THR A 71 -8.75 1.50 3.45
N TYR A 72 -9.34 0.32 3.17
CA TYR A 72 -9.73 -0.08 1.83
C TYR A 72 -11.23 -0.32 1.72
N ASP A 73 -11.78 -0.10 0.52
CA ASP A 73 -13.15 -0.49 0.20
C ASP A 73 -13.23 -1.98 -0.26
N VAL A 74 -14.44 -2.40 -0.63
CA VAL A 74 -14.73 -3.75 -1.12
C VAL A 74 -14.19 -4.02 -2.54
N TYR A 75 -13.64 -3.00 -3.19
CA TYR A 75 -13.04 -3.06 -4.52
C TYR A 75 -11.51 -2.94 -4.47
N ASP A 76 -10.92 -3.11 -3.27
CA ASP A 76 -9.49 -3.02 -2.99
C ASP A 76 -8.86 -1.66 -3.27
N ARG A 77 -9.67 -0.60 -3.28
CA ARG A 77 -9.18 0.77 -3.40
C ARG A 77 -8.93 1.35 -2.02
N ARG A 78 -7.77 1.97 -1.83
CA ARG A 78 -7.45 2.73 -0.62
C ARG A 78 -8.40 3.92 -0.52
N ILE A 79 -9.27 3.95 0.49
CA ILE A 79 -10.26 5.02 0.70
C ILE A 79 -9.91 5.96 1.85
N ALA A 80 -8.94 5.61 2.69
CA ALA A 80 -8.39 6.53 3.69
C ALA A 80 -6.93 6.21 4.02
N LYS A 81 -6.21 7.23 4.47
CA LYS A 81 -4.87 7.16 5.06
C LYS A 81 -4.87 7.96 6.35
N ALA A 82 -4.39 7.36 7.44
CA ALA A 82 -4.12 8.08 8.68
C ALA A 82 -2.61 8.08 8.94
N VAL A 83 -2.05 9.22 9.33
CA VAL A 83 -0.62 9.40 9.58
C VAL A 83 -0.43 9.95 10.97
N ASP A 84 0.26 9.17 11.79
CA ASP A 84 0.82 9.58 13.06
C ASP A 84 2.32 9.88 12.87
N SER A 85 2.64 11.17 12.74
CA SER A 85 3.98 11.64 12.40
C SER A 85 4.97 11.64 13.57
N ASP A 86 4.49 11.57 14.82
CA ASP A 86 5.32 11.52 16.03
C ASP A 86 5.16 10.21 16.83
N GLY A 87 4.29 9.31 16.39
CA GLY A 87 4.15 7.95 16.90
C GLY A 87 3.68 7.93 18.34
N ASN A 88 4.56 7.57 19.28
CA ASN A 88 4.23 7.62 20.71
C ASN A 88 4.17 9.07 21.28
N GLY A 89 4.29 10.08 20.42
CA GLY A 89 4.20 11.49 20.80
C GLY A 89 2.77 11.96 21.09
N PRO A 90 2.61 13.24 21.48
CA PRO A 90 1.32 13.79 21.86
C PRO A 90 0.46 14.27 20.67
N ALA A 91 1.00 14.36 19.46
CA ALA A 91 0.22 14.83 18.32
C ALA A 91 -0.85 13.79 17.94
N ALA A 92 -1.99 14.28 17.46
CA ALA A 92 -3.01 13.41 16.91
C ALA A 92 -2.62 13.02 15.47
N ALA A 93 -2.96 11.81 15.07
CA ALA A 93 -2.85 11.41 13.68
C ALA A 93 -3.69 12.32 12.78
N THR A 94 -3.14 12.69 11.64
CA THR A 94 -3.89 13.35 10.55
C THR A 94 -4.57 12.28 9.70
N GLU A 95 -5.76 12.57 9.18
CA GLU A 95 -6.51 11.63 8.35
C GLU A 95 -6.88 12.28 7.02
N GLU A 96 -6.78 11.50 5.95
CA GLU A 96 -7.32 11.81 4.63
C GLU A 96 -8.30 10.72 4.18
N ARG A 97 -9.34 11.12 3.44
CA ARG A 97 -10.33 10.24 2.82
C ARG A 97 -10.45 10.52 1.34
N TYR A 98 -10.60 9.48 0.53
CA TYR A 98 -10.51 9.57 -0.92
C TYR A 98 -11.83 9.23 -1.61
N VAL A 99 -12.24 10.07 -2.56
CA VAL A 99 -13.37 9.81 -3.46
C VAL A 99 -12.83 9.56 -4.86
N TYR A 100 -13.26 8.46 -5.45
CA TYR A 100 -12.78 8.00 -6.75
C TYR A 100 -13.77 8.29 -7.89
N ASP A 101 -13.24 8.67 -9.05
CA ASP A 101 -13.89 8.56 -10.36
C ASP A 101 -13.19 7.44 -11.13
N GLY A 102 -13.88 6.31 -11.30
CA GLY A 102 -13.27 5.06 -11.78
C GLY A 102 -12.09 4.62 -10.91
N GLU A 103 -10.90 4.62 -11.52
CA GLU A 103 -9.62 4.20 -10.93
C GLU A 103 -8.79 5.38 -10.41
N HIS A 104 -9.29 6.62 -10.51
CA HIS A 104 -8.55 7.83 -10.13
C HIS A 104 -9.18 8.50 -8.91
N ILE A 105 -8.35 8.98 -7.99
CA ILE A 105 -8.81 9.90 -6.96
C ILE A 105 -9.25 11.20 -7.66
N ALA A 106 -10.51 11.57 -7.41
CA ALA A 106 -11.13 12.80 -7.88
C ALA A 106 -11.11 13.87 -6.78
N LEU A 107 -11.37 13.49 -5.53
CA LEU A 107 -11.42 14.40 -4.38
C LEU A 107 -10.71 13.78 -3.16
N VAL A 108 -10.14 14.64 -2.33
CA VAL A 108 -9.58 14.31 -1.02
C VAL A 108 -10.29 15.14 0.04
N PHE A 109 -10.62 14.50 1.15
CA PHE A 109 -11.19 15.14 2.34
C PHE A 109 -10.26 14.93 3.54
N ASP A 110 -10.23 15.88 4.46
CA ASP A 110 -9.58 15.68 5.76
C ASP A 110 -10.43 14.81 6.72
N GLY A 111 -9.89 14.52 7.90
CA GLY A 111 -10.59 13.76 8.96
C GLY A 111 -11.88 14.42 9.45
N GLU A 112 -12.01 15.74 9.31
CA GLU A 112 -13.20 16.53 9.68
C GLU A 112 -14.28 16.54 8.59
N GLY A 113 -13.95 16.08 7.38
CA GLY A 113 -14.85 16.02 6.24
C GLY A 113 -14.84 17.28 5.38
N ASN A 114 -13.83 18.15 5.50
CA ASN A 114 -13.62 19.27 4.58
C ASN A 114 -12.88 18.79 3.33
N GLN A 115 -13.28 19.26 2.14
CA GLN A 115 -12.58 18.93 0.90
C GLN A 115 -11.24 19.70 0.86
N VAL A 116 -10.12 18.98 0.77
CA VAL A 116 -8.76 19.55 0.75
C VAL A 116 -8.15 19.62 -0.64
N ASN A 117 -8.44 18.66 -1.52
CA ASN A 117 -7.97 18.66 -2.90
C ASN A 117 -9.05 18.15 -3.86
N ARG A 118 -9.02 18.68 -5.08
CA ARG A 118 -9.72 18.16 -6.25
C ARG A 118 -8.73 17.99 -7.39
N TYR A 119 -8.82 16.89 -8.14
CA TYR A 119 -7.92 16.61 -9.26
C TYR A 119 -8.62 16.67 -10.61
N LEU A 120 -7.98 17.33 -11.58
CA LEU A 120 -8.35 17.26 -12.99
C LEU A 120 -7.56 16.13 -13.67
N ARG A 121 -8.28 15.20 -14.29
CA ARG A 121 -7.71 14.06 -15.00
C ARG A 121 -7.84 14.23 -16.51
N GLY A 122 -6.85 13.72 -17.22
CA GLY A 122 -6.93 13.49 -18.65
C GLY A 122 -7.63 12.17 -18.99
N PRO A 123 -7.83 11.87 -20.28
CA PRO A 123 -8.51 10.65 -20.71
C PRO A 123 -7.69 9.36 -20.52
N GLN A 124 -6.38 9.45 -20.26
CA GLN A 124 -5.50 8.30 -20.09
C GLN A 124 -5.45 7.86 -18.61
N ILE A 125 -5.14 6.58 -18.38
CA ILE A 125 -4.93 6.10 -17.00
C ILE A 125 -3.72 6.83 -16.38
N ASP A 126 -3.85 7.20 -15.10
CA ASP A 126 -2.82 7.90 -14.32
C ASP A 126 -2.38 9.27 -14.89
N GLN A 127 -3.14 9.82 -15.84
CA GLN A 127 -2.90 11.15 -16.37
C GLN A 127 -3.51 12.23 -15.47
N VAL A 128 -2.74 12.67 -14.47
CA VAL A 128 -3.03 13.88 -13.71
C VAL A 128 -2.66 15.12 -14.53
N LEU A 129 -3.55 16.10 -14.60
CA LEU A 129 -3.30 17.36 -15.31
C LEU A 129 -3.17 18.54 -14.35
N ALA A 130 -4.02 18.59 -13.33
CA ALA A 130 -4.00 19.65 -12.34
C ALA A 130 -4.60 19.18 -11.03
N GLU A 131 -4.32 19.95 -10.00
CA GLU A 131 -5.07 19.92 -8.75
C GLU A 131 -5.56 21.30 -8.38
N GLU A 132 -6.59 21.33 -7.55
CA GLU A 132 -7.10 22.52 -6.89
C GLU A 132 -7.17 22.26 -5.39
N THR A 133 -6.53 23.11 -4.60
CA THR A 133 -6.50 23.01 -3.13
C THR A 133 -7.74 23.64 -2.50
N ALA A 134 -7.94 23.45 -1.20
CA ALA A 134 -9.03 24.08 -0.44
C ALA A 134 -9.07 25.61 -0.55
N SER A 135 -7.92 26.26 -0.78
CA SER A 135 -7.85 27.73 -0.95
C SER A 135 -8.28 28.20 -2.34
N GLY A 136 -8.53 27.28 -3.28
CA GLY A 136 -8.82 27.55 -4.68
C GLY A 136 -7.55 27.76 -5.53
N GLU A 137 -6.37 27.50 -4.99
CA GLU A 137 -5.13 27.51 -5.76
C GLU A 137 -5.11 26.33 -6.74
N VAL A 138 -4.85 26.61 -8.01
CA VAL A 138 -4.72 25.60 -9.07
C VAL A 138 -3.26 25.42 -9.43
N ARG A 139 -2.77 24.18 -9.31
CA ARG A 139 -1.41 23.78 -9.70
C ARG A 139 -1.50 22.76 -10.84
N TRP A 140 -0.67 22.92 -11.87
CA TRP A 140 -0.66 22.06 -13.06
C TRP A 140 0.55 21.13 -13.05
N ALA A 141 0.33 19.88 -13.41
CA ALA A 141 1.38 18.88 -13.53
C ALA A 141 1.88 18.81 -14.98
N LEU A 142 3.20 18.92 -15.17
CA LEU A 142 3.86 18.66 -16.44
C LEU A 142 4.58 17.32 -16.35
N ALA A 143 4.02 16.32 -17.03
CA ALA A 143 4.53 14.96 -17.00
C ALA A 143 5.45 14.64 -18.18
N ASP A 144 6.39 13.70 -17.96
CA ASP A 144 7.18 13.12 -19.04
C ASP A 144 6.40 12.04 -19.84
N HIS A 145 7.09 11.38 -20.77
CA HIS A 145 6.49 10.40 -21.66
C HIS A 145 5.86 9.18 -20.96
N GLN A 146 6.26 8.87 -19.72
CA GLN A 146 5.69 7.78 -18.92
C GLN A 146 4.58 8.27 -17.98
N GLY A 147 4.26 9.57 -18.01
CA GLY A 147 3.31 10.18 -17.08
C GLY A 147 3.93 10.60 -15.75
N SER A 148 5.26 10.54 -15.59
CA SER A 148 5.91 10.98 -14.35
C SER A 148 5.91 12.49 -14.26
N VAL A 149 5.40 13.06 -13.17
CA VAL A 149 5.34 14.52 -12.98
C VAL A 149 6.73 15.09 -12.78
N ARG A 150 7.20 15.90 -13.74
CA ARG A 150 8.53 16.54 -13.71
C ARG A 150 8.49 17.95 -13.17
N ASP A 151 7.42 18.67 -13.48
CA ASP A 151 7.23 20.04 -12.99
C ASP A 151 5.82 20.19 -12.45
N VAL A 152 5.71 20.96 -11.37
CA VAL A 152 4.46 21.50 -10.85
C VAL A 152 4.51 23.00 -11.10
N VAL A 153 3.52 23.54 -11.80
CA VAL A 153 3.48 24.96 -12.17
C VAL A 153 2.21 25.65 -11.66
N ASP A 154 2.32 26.94 -11.36
CA ASP A 154 1.15 27.76 -11.00
C ASP A 154 0.29 28.14 -12.21
N SER A 155 -0.81 28.85 -11.97
CA SER A 155 -1.73 29.32 -13.03
C SER A 155 -1.11 30.32 -14.02
N GLN A 156 0.06 30.87 -13.69
CA GLN A 156 0.83 31.82 -14.49
C GLN A 156 1.97 31.14 -15.27
N GLY A 157 2.17 29.84 -15.03
CA GLY A 157 3.22 29.04 -15.66
C GLY A 157 4.58 29.15 -14.96
N ASN A 158 4.65 29.69 -13.74
CA ASN A 158 5.89 29.65 -12.96
C ASN A 158 6.05 28.25 -12.36
N VAL A 159 7.28 27.73 -12.40
CA VAL A 159 7.61 26.44 -11.79
C VAL A 159 7.63 26.59 -10.26
N LEU A 160 6.74 25.85 -9.61
CA LEU A 160 6.64 25.74 -8.15
C LEU A 160 7.59 24.67 -7.61
N ASN A 161 7.66 23.52 -8.29
CA ASN A 161 8.61 22.45 -8.01
C ASN A 161 9.06 21.75 -9.31
N HIS A 162 10.32 21.33 -9.36
CA HIS A 162 10.90 20.52 -10.43
C HIS A 162 11.50 19.26 -9.81
N LEU A 163 11.09 18.08 -10.27
CA LEU A 163 11.51 16.79 -9.74
C LEU A 163 12.40 16.03 -10.74
N THR A 164 13.55 15.56 -10.24
CA THR A 164 14.41 14.61 -10.94
C THR A 164 14.29 13.25 -10.28
N TYR A 165 13.98 12.24 -11.10
CA TYR A 165 13.91 10.84 -10.69
C TYR A 165 15.08 10.04 -11.23
N ASP A 166 15.49 9.00 -10.50
CA ASP A 166 16.23 7.90 -11.08
C ASP A 166 15.34 7.00 -11.96
N SER A 167 15.90 5.91 -12.48
CA SER A 167 15.17 5.02 -13.40
C SER A 167 14.00 4.28 -12.74
N TYR A 168 13.99 4.14 -11.42
CA TYR A 168 12.93 3.46 -10.65
C TYR A 168 12.01 4.44 -9.94
N GLY A 169 12.10 5.74 -10.23
CA GLY A 169 11.18 6.73 -9.66
C GLY A 169 11.58 7.30 -8.31
N GLN A 170 12.78 6.99 -7.80
CA GLN A 170 13.28 7.64 -6.59
C GLN A 170 13.63 9.08 -6.94
N VAL A 171 13.06 10.04 -6.20
CA VAL A 171 13.44 11.46 -6.32
C VAL A 171 14.91 11.59 -5.89
N THR A 172 15.76 12.03 -6.82
CA THR A 172 17.19 12.28 -6.58
C THR A 172 17.48 13.75 -6.29
N SER A 173 16.61 14.65 -6.73
CA SER A 173 16.66 16.07 -6.41
C SER A 173 15.34 16.75 -6.75
N GLU A 174 15.00 17.78 -5.99
CA GLU A 174 13.90 18.67 -6.30
C GLU A 174 14.20 20.12 -5.91
N THR A 175 13.49 21.08 -6.48
CA THR A 175 13.74 22.50 -6.23
C THR A 175 13.00 23.05 -5.01
N ASN A 176 11.85 22.47 -4.67
CA ASN A 176 11.02 22.93 -3.55
C ASN A 176 10.11 21.81 -3.00
N PRO A 177 10.60 21.02 -2.02
CA PRO A 177 9.81 19.94 -1.39
C PRO A 177 8.49 20.40 -0.76
N GLU A 178 8.41 21.65 -0.28
CA GLU A 178 7.19 22.18 0.34
C GLU A 178 6.05 22.40 -0.68
N SER A 179 6.37 22.39 -1.98
CA SER A 179 5.39 22.40 -3.06
C SER A 179 5.09 20.99 -3.56
N ASP A 180 4.86 20.07 -2.62
CA ASP A 180 4.53 18.69 -2.91
C ASP A 180 3.22 18.57 -3.72
N PHE A 181 3.19 17.54 -4.57
CA PHE A 181 2.11 17.15 -5.44
C PHE A 181 1.94 15.63 -5.37
N ARG A 182 0.78 15.18 -4.88
CA ARG A 182 0.49 13.77 -4.54
C ARG A 182 0.93 12.74 -5.58
N PHE A 183 0.81 13.07 -6.86
CA PHE A 183 1.11 12.16 -7.97
C PHE A 183 2.50 12.44 -8.54
N GLY A 184 3.40 11.44 -8.48
CA GLY A 184 4.78 11.58 -8.91
C GLY A 184 5.13 10.67 -10.09
N TYR A 185 5.99 9.69 -9.82
CA TYR A 185 6.51 8.75 -10.82
C TYR A 185 5.39 7.92 -11.47
N THR A 186 5.35 7.89 -12.81
CA THR A 186 4.29 7.27 -13.63
C THR A 186 2.85 7.69 -13.28
N GLY A 187 2.69 8.88 -12.67
CA GLY A 187 1.39 9.40 -12.25
C GLY A 187 0.79 8.70 -11.03
N ARG A 188 1.58 7.92 -10.28
CA ARG A 188 1.15 7.20 -9.08
C ARG A 188 1.29 8.04 -7.81
N GLU A 189 0.46 7.71 -6.82
CA GLU A 189 0.42 8.40 -5.54
C GLU A 189 1.67 8.08 -4.72
N ARG A 190 2.37 9.14 -4.29
CA ARG A 190 3.50 9.05 -3.36
C ARG A 190 2.99 9.13 -1.93
N ASP A 191 3.36 8.17 -1.09
CA ASP A 191 3.26 8.31 0.36
C ASP A 191 4.62 8.74 0.89
N GLU A 192 4.79 10.05 1.09
CA GLU A 192 6.04 10.62 1.60
C GLU A 192 6.43 10.04 2.96
N GLU A 193 5.43 9.63 3.75
CA GLU A 193 5.62 9.17 5.12
C GLU A 193 6.36 7.84 5.19
N THR A 194 6.11 6.96 4.22
CA THR A 194 6.68 5.61 4.10
C THR A 194 7.73 5.51 3.00
N GLY A 195 7.77 6.48 2.09
CA GLY A 195 8.60 6.41 0.89
C GLY A 195 8.14 5.36 -0.11
N LEU A 196 6.88 4.92 -0.03
CA LEU A 196 6.27 4.00 -0.98
C LEU A 196 5.36 4.72 -1.96
N ASP A 197 5.21 4.14 -3.15
CA ASP A 197 4.23 4.58 -4.13
C ASP A 197 3.07 3.59 -4.15
N TYR A 198 1.83 4.09 -4.06
CA TYR A 198 0.65 3.24 -4.13
C TYR A 198 0.34 2.92 -5.59
N TYR A 199 0.42 1.65 -5.97
CA TYR A 199 0.17 1.13 -7.32
C TYR A 199 -1.12 0.31 -7.39
N ARG A 200 -2.14 0.71 -6.62
CA ARG A 200 -3.45 0.03 -6.49
C ARG A 200 -3.31 -1.33 -5.83
N ALA A 201 -3.00 -2.38 -6.59
CA ALA A 201 -2.91 -3.74 -6.06
C ALA A 201 -1.70 -3.95 -5.14
N ARG A 202 -0.65 -3.15 -5.32
CA ARG A 202 0.61 -3.26 -4.57
C ARG A 202 1.18 -1.89 -4.20
N TYR A 203 2.10 -1.89 -3.26
CA TYR A 203 2.95 -0.74 -2.96
C TYR A 203 4.35 -0.98 -3.52
N PHE A 204 4.87 0.03 -4.22
CA PHE A 204 6.17 -0.02 -4.85
C PHE A 204 7.18 0.79 -4.03
N ASN A 205 8.37 0.24 -3.81
CA ASN A 205 9.46 0.92 -3.14
C ASN A 205 10.48 1.41 -4.17
N PRO A 206 10.47 2.71 -4.54
CA PRO A 206 11.41 3.24 -5.53
C PRO A 206 12.87 3.21 -5.07
N ALA A 207 13.14 3.28 -3.76
CA ALA A 207 14.51 3.21 -3.24
C ALA A 207 15.16 1.83 -3.45
N VAL A 208 14.35 0.77 -3.56
CA VAL A 208 14.80 -0.61 -3.81
C VAL A 208 14.54 -1.05 -5.26
N GLY A 209 13.52 -0.48 -5.91
CA GLY A 209 13.10 -0.84 -7.26
C GLY A 209 12.20 -2.09 -7.34
N THR A 210 11.49 -2.43 -6.25
CA THR A 210 10.61 -3.61 -6.19
C THR A 210 9.29 -3.30 -5.50
N PHE A 211 8.27 -4.12 -5.73
CA PHE A 211 7.08 -4.11 -4.88
C PHE A 211 7.42 -4.63 -3.47
N VAL A 212 6.68 -4.18 -2.46
CA VAL A 212 6.82 -4.65 -1.07
C VAL A 212 5.91 -5.84 -0.74
N SER A 213 5.08 -6.28 -1.69
CA SER A 213 4.30 -7.52 -1.62
C SER A 213 4.45 -8.34 -2.90
N GLU A 214 4.20 -9.65 -2.76
CA GLU A 214 4.06 -10.54 -3.90
C GLU A 214 2.90 -10.09 -4.82
N ASP A 215 3.06 -10.33 -6.11
CA ASP A 215 1.98 -10.17 -7.09
C ASP A 215 0.76 -11.01 -6.66
N PRO A 216 -0.44 -10.42 -6.54
CA PRO A 216 -1.67 -11.16 -6.26
C PRO A 216 -2.00 -12.27 -7.27
N LEU A 217 -1.49 -12.17 -8.50
CA LEU A 217 -1.60 -13.24 -9.51
C LEU A 217 -0.56 -14.36 -9.29
N GLY A 218 0.41 -14.16 -8.41
CA GLY A 218 1.54 -15.05 -8.17
C GLY A 218 2.26 -15.39 -9.48
N PHE A 219 2.59 -16.65 -9.69
CA PHE A 219 3.20 -17.11 -10.94
C PHE A 219 2.27 -17.02 -12.16
N ALA A 220 0.96 -16.79 -11.98
CA ALA A 220 0.06 -16.53 -13.11
C ALA A 220 0.33 -15.17 -13.78
N ALA A 221 1.07 -14.27 -13.10
CA ALA A 221 1.64 -13.06 -13.71
C ALA A 221 2.73 -13.37 -14.77
N GLY A 222 3.12 -14.63 -14.96
CA GLY A 222 4.09 -15.00 -16.00
C GLY A 222 5.54 -14.60 -15.70
N ASP A 223 5.82 -14.08 -14.50
CA ASP A 223 7.17 -13.86 -13.98
C ASP A 223 7.47 -14.84 -12.83
N ALA A 224 8.72 -15.30 -12.75
CA ALA A 224 9.23 -16.09 -11.65
C ALA A 224 9.58 -15.23 -10.42
N ASN A 225 9.78 -13.92 -10.60
CA ASN A 225 9.96 -12.99 -9.49
C ASN A 225 8.68 -12.20 -9.25
N VAL A 226 7.90 -12.61 -8.25
CA VAL A 226 6.61 -12.01 -7.90
C VAL A 226 6.69 -10.61 -7.29
N TYR A 227 7.90 -10.07 -7.05
CA TYR A 227 8.11 -8.70 -6.54
C TYR A 227 8.62 -7.73 -7.62
N ARG A 228 8.92 -8.22 -8.82
CA ARG A 228 9.60 -7.43 -9.85
C ARG A 228 8.70 -6.32 -10.38
N TYR A 229 9.27 -5.13 -10.53
CA TYR A 229 8.63 -4.04 -11.27
C TYR A 229 8.98 -4.11 -12.75
N VAL A 230 7.96 -4.26 -13.60
CA VAL A 230 8.01 -4.15 -15.08
C VAL A 230 9.24 -4.79 -15.76
N GLY A 231 9.60 -6.00 -15.34
CA GLY A 231 10.70 -6.72 -15.99
C GLY A 231 12.10 -6.15 -15.74
N ASN A 232 12.29 -5.30 -14.73
CA ASN A 232 13.49 -4.48 -14.56
C ASN A 232 13.77 -3.57 -15.78
N SER A 233 12.72 -3.15 -16.49
CA SER A 233 12.80 -2.21 -17.61
C SER A 233 11.96 -0.94 -17.38
N PRO A 234 12.17 -0.24 -16.24
CA PRO A 234 11.30 0.84 -15.80
C PRO A 234 11.38 2.11 -16.66
N THR A 235 12.36 2.23 -17.57
CA THR A 235 12.42 3.34 -18.54
C THR A 235 11.62 3.07 -19.81
N ASN A 236 11.13 1.84 -20.00
CA ASN A 236 10.41 1.42 -21.21
C ASN A 236 8.94 1.06 -20.94
N HIS A 237 8.61 0.77 -19.67
CA HIS A 237 7.33 0.21 -19.26
C HIS A 237 6.81 0.91 -18.01
N VAL A 238 5.50 0.85 -17.83
CA VAL A 238 4.78 1.34 -16.65
C VAL A 238 3.81 0.23 -16.21
N ASP A 239 3.50 0.15 -14.93
CA ASP A 239 2.48 -0.78 -14.40
C ASP A 239 1.33 0.02 -13.79
N PRO A 240 0.26 0.33 -14.53
CA PRO A 240 -0.81 1.15 -13.98
C PRO A 240 -1.57 0.45 -12.83
N ASN A 241 -1.73 -0.86 -12.86
CA ASN A 241 -2.60 -1.56 -11.90
C ASN A 241 -1.84 -2.30 -10.79
N GLY A 242 -0.50 -2.31 -10.87
CA GLY A 242 0.33 -3.07 -9.96
C GLY A 242 0.21 -4.58 -10.21
N LEU A 243 -0.17 -5.03 -11.40
CA LEU A 243 -0.39 -6.45 -11.75
C LEU A 243 0.21 -6.82 -13.11
N MET A 244 0.94 -5.91 -13.77
CA MET A 244 1.22 -6.08 -15.18
C MET A 244 2.20 -7.24 -15.40
N PRO A 245 1.77 -8.31 -16.11
CA PRO A 245 2.66 -9.42 -16.43
C PRO A 245 3.63 -9.01 -17.53
N GLU A 246 4.90 -9.39 -17.43
CA GLU A 246 5.79 -9.38 -18.60
C GLU A 246 5.25 -10.36 -19.65
N ARG A 247 4.42 -9.88 -20.59
CA ARG A 247 4.27 -10.50 -21.92
C ARG A 247 3.44 -9.70 -22.93
N SER A 248 4.16 -8.91 -23.71
CA SER A 248 4.34 -9.04 -25.17
C SER A 248 4.66 -7.65 -25.72
N GLY A 249 5.57 -7.57 -26.70
CA GLY A 249 6.12 -6.34 -27.26
C GLY A 249 5.12 -5.48 -28.04
N GLU A 250 3.95 -5.23 -27.48
CA GLU A 250 3.05 -4.19 -27.90
C GLU A 250 3.47 -2.93 -27.15
N VAL A 251 4.02 -1.96 -27.88
CA VAL A 251 4.12 -0.58 -27.40
C VAL A 251 2.69 -0.16 -27.09
N ILE A 252 2.30 -0.24 -25.82
CA ILE A 252 1.02 0.29 -25.37
C ILE A 252 1.22 1.81 -25.29
N GLY A 253 1.20 2.47 -26.45
CA GLY A 253 0.95 3.90 -26.49
C GLY A 253 -0.37 4.13 -25.77
N ASN A 254 -0.39 5.10 -24.84
CA ASN A 254 -1.35 5.44 -23.77
C ASN A 254 -2.87 5.33 -24.05
N THR A 255 -3.32 4.27 -24.70
CA THR A 255 -4.71 3.93 -24.99
C THR A 255 -4.95 2.60 -24.32
N ALA A 256 -5.05 2.63 -22.99
CA ALA A 256 -5.59 1.50 -22.26
C ALA A 256 -7.06 1.35 -22.68
N LYS A 257 -7.33 0.51 -23.68
CA LYS A 257 -8.63 -0.17 -23.75
C LYS A 257 -8.74 -0.91 -22.44
N GLY A 258 -9.78 -0.60 -21.67
CA GLY A 258 -10.06 -1.26 -20.39
C GLY A 258 -9.99 -2.77 -20.58
N ILE A 259 -8.88 -3.35 -20.14
CA ILE A 259 -8.82 -4.76 -19.82
C ILE A 259 -9.57 -4.81 -18.49
N GLU A 260 -10.87 -5.06 -18.56
CA GLU A 260 -11.58 -5.64 -17.42
C GLU A 260 -10.86 -6.95 -17.13
N ALA A 261 -9.82 -6.89 -16.29
CA ALA A 261 -9.36 -8.08 -15.59
C ALA A 261 -10.60 -8.56 -14.86
N ASP A 262 -11.16 -9.67 -15.32
CA ASP A 262 -12.30 -10.32 -14.69
C ASP A 262 -11.92 -10.52 -13.22
N ARG A 263 -12.43 -9.65 -12.33
CA ARG A 263 -12.19 -9.68 -10.89
C ARG A 263 -12.83 -10.90 -10.23
N ARG A 264 -13.33 -11.86 -11.01
CA ARG A 264 -13.61 -13.21 -10.53
C ARG A 264 -12.29 -13.89 -10.25
N LEU A 265 -11.90 -13.85 -8.98
CA LEU A 265 -11.07 -14.87 -8.34
C LEU A 265 -11.39 -16.24 -8.97
N PRO A 266 -10.38 -17.07 -9.29
CA PRO A 266 -10.67 -18.44 -9.70
C PRO A 266 -11.57 -19.05 -8.63
N GLN A 267 -12.74 -19.54 -9.07
CA GLN A 267 -13.67 -20.25 -8.19
C GLN A 267 -12.85 -21.25 -7.39
N ARG A 268 -12.94 -21.13 -6.07
CA ARG A 268 -12.38 -22.07 -5.12
C ARG A 268 -12.70 -23.47 -5.65
N TYR A 269 -11.68 -24.32 -5.78
CA TYR A 269 -11.95 -25.74 -5.95
C TYR A 269 -12.77 -26.14 -4.73
N ASP A 270 -14.07 -26.31 -4.93
CA ASP A 270 -14.96 -26.91 -3.97
C ASP A 270 -14.43 -28.33 -3.75
N LEU A 271 -13.67 -28.51 -2.66
CA LEU A 271 -13.44 -29.83 -2.10
C LEU A 271 -14.78 -30.28 -1.53
N GLU A 272 -15.64 -30.81 -2.39
CA GLU A 272 -16.79 -31.58 -1.97
C GLU A 272 -16.32 -32.69 -1.02
N PRO A 273 -16.91 -32.80 0.19
CA PRO A 273 -16.69 -33.95 1.02
C PRO A 273 -17.35 -35.15 0.33
N GLN A 274 -16.53 -36.01 -0.26
CA GLN A 274 -16.96 -37.29 -0.84
C GLN A 274 -17.71 -38.11 0.24
N ARG A 275 -19.05 -38.00 0.24
CA ARG A 275 -19.93 -38.93 0.96
C ARG A 275 -19.86 -40.27 0.24
N GLY A 276 -19.66 -41.32 1.03
CA GLY A 276 -19.30 -42.63 0.54
C GLY A 276 -20.26 -43.23 -0.48
N ALA A 277 -19.66 -43.88 -1.48
CA ALA A 277 -20.27 -44.94 -2.24
C ALA A 277 -19.41 -46.19 -2.06
N THR A 278 -20.07 -47.22 -1.56
CA THR A 278 -19.60 -48.57 -1.29
C THR A 278 -18.85 -49.18 -2.49
N GLY A 279 -17.57 -49.51 -2.29
CA GLY A 279 -16.75 -50.24 -3.25
C GLY A 279 -16.02 -51.38 -2.55
N VAL A 280 -16.36 -52.60 -2.95
CA VAL A 280 -15.93 -53.88 -2.37
C VAL A 280 -14.42 -54.08 -2.58
N HIS A 281 -13.68 -54.33 -1.49
CA HIS A 281 -12.27 -54.73 -1.53
C HIS A 281 -12.07 -56.06 -2.29
N PRO A 282 -11.13 -56.17 -3.24
CA PRO A 282 -10.64 -57.47 -3.67
C PRO A 282 -9.60 -58.01 -2.68
N ALA A 283 -9.85 -59.21 -2.16
CA ALA A 283 -8.97 -59.96 -1.29
C ALA A 283 -7.70 -60.39 -2.05
N PHE A 284 -6.54 -60.15 -1.43
CA PHE A 284 -5.27 -60.76 -1.81
C PHE A 284 -5.30 -62.25 -1.46
N ALA A 285 -5.31 -63.12 -2.47
CA ALA A 285 -5.10 -64.56 -2.32
C ALA A 285 -3.62 -64.88 -2.58
N LEU A 286 -2.95 -65.40 -1.55
CA LEU A 286 -1.60 -65.95 -1.59
C LEU A 286 -1.66 -67.34 -2.27
N SER A 287 -1.05 -67.48 -3.45
CA SER A 287 -0.90 -68.76 -4.14
C SER A 287 0.49 -69.33 -3.89
N ILE A 288 0.55 -70.43 -3.14
CA ILE A 288 1.72 -71.28 -2.94
C ILE A 288 1.80 -72.23 -4.15
N ASN A 289 2.94 -72.30 -4.83
CA ASN A 289 3.23 -73.37 -5.79
C ASN A 289 4.42 -74.20 -5.30
N THR A 290 4.13 -75.50 -5.14
CA THR A 290 5.00 -76.71 -5.13
C THR A 290 6.35 -76.68 -4.45
#